data_AF-A0A969KM58-F1
#
_entry.id   AF-A0A969KM58-F1
#
_cell.length_a   1.000
_cell.length_b   1.000
_cell.length_c   1.000
_cell.angle_alpha   90.00
_cell.angle_beta   90.00
_cell.angle_gamma   90.00
#
_symmetry.space_group_name_H-M   'P 1'
#
loop_
_entity.id
_entity.type
_entity.pdbx_description
1 polymer ?
#
loop_
_entity_poly.entity_id
_entity_poly.type
_entity_poly.pdbx_seq_one_letter_code
_entity_poly.pdbx_strand_id
1 'polypeptide(L)'
;MKPTLADIESLARNAGMILRDGYNTAHTIQYKGEIDLVTEADHASEAFLLNEIKTNFPNGHILAEESGSIEGNNEDLWYIDPLDGTVNYAHHIPIFCVSIGFALNGKMHLAAVYDPLRDEMFSAERNKGAFLNGKKIQVSETKELGKSLLVTGFPYDTWNTELDNFKYFERLGKKTQGVRRLGSAALDGCYVAAGAFLSAFWEFKL
;
A
#
# COMPACT_ATOMS: atom_id res chain seq x y z
N MET A 1 22.26 -12.48 1.32
CA MET A 1 21.42 -12.73 2.51
C MET A 1 19.98 -12.51 2.09
N LYS A 2 19.01 -13.28 2.59
CA LYS A 2 17.58 -13.02 2.32
C LYS A 2 17.03 -12.15 3.46
N PRO A 3 16.10 -11.22 3.20
CA PRO A 3 15.51 -10.41 4.24
C PRO A 3 14.65 -11.25 5.19
N THR A 4 14.54 -10.79 6.42
CA THR A 4 13.58 -11.27 7.41
C THR A 4 12.37 -10.33 7.47
N LEU A 5 11.30 -10.74 8.16
CA LEU A 5 10.15 -9.87 8.39
C LEU A 5 10.54 -8.59 9.15
N ALA A 6 11.43 -8.71 10.13
CA ALA A 6 11.92 -7.56 10.91
C ALA A 6 12.72 -6.56 10.06
N ASP A 7 13.48 -7.05 9.08
CA ASP A 7 14.21 -6.16 8.16
C ASP A 7 13.24 -5.31 7.34
N ILE A 8 12.19 -5.92 6.79
CA ILE A 8 11.19 -5.22 5.97
C ILE A 8 10.32 -4.28 6.82
N GLU A 9 9.94 -4.68 8.03
CA GLU A 9 9.26 -3.79 8.98
C GLU A 9 10.11 -2.56 9.33
N SER A 10 11.41 -2.74 9.54
CA SER A 10 12.34 -1.63 9.81
C SER A 10 12.46 -0.69 8.62
N LEU A 11 12.56 -1.23 7.40
CA LEU A 11 12.60 -0.43 6.17
C LEU A 11 11.34 0.41 6.00
N ALA A 12 10.16 -0.22 6.11
CA ALA A 12 8.87 0.46 5.99
C ALA A 12 8.71 1.55 7.06
N ARG A 13 9.13 1.28 8.30
CA ARG A 13 9.07 2.25 9.40
C ARG A 13 9.93 3.48 9.14
N ASN A 14 11.19 3.28 8.73
CA ASN A 14 12.12 4.38 8.49
C ASN A 14 11.68 5.23 7.27
N ALA A 15 11.20 4.59 6.21
CA ALA A 15 10.61 5.29 5.07
C ALA A 15 9.35 6.08 5.47
N GLY A 16 8.47 5.49 6.28
CA GLY A 16 7.28 6.17 6.76
C GLY A 16 7.58 7.35 7.70
N MET A 17 8.69 7.34 8.43
CA MET A 17 9.14 8.50 9.20
C MET A 17 9.46 9.69 8.30
N ILE A 18 10.10 9.46 7.15
CA ILE A 18 10.38 10.51 6.16
C ILE A 18 9.07 11.15 5.69
N LEU A 19 8.07 10.33 5.36
CA LEU A 19 6.74 10.82 4.97
C LEU A 19 6.07 11.61 6.11
N ARG A 20 6.12 11.09 7.35
CA ARG A 20 5.51 11.76 8.51
C ARG A 20 6.12 13.13 8.78
N ASP A 21 7.44 13.23 8.67
CA ASP A 21 8.16 14.47 8.91
C ASP A 21 7.89 15.49 7.79
N GLY A 22 7.73 15.00 6.55
CA GLY A 22 7.31 15.81 5.41
C GLY A 22 5.86 16.29 5.49
N TYR A 23 4.95 15.50 6.05
CA TYR A 23 3.49 15.68 5.91
C TYR A 23 2.90 17.04 6.31
N ASN A 24 3.51 17.74 7.26
CA ASN A 24 3.04 19.07 7.70
C ASN A 24 3.85 20.23 7.09
N THR A 25 4.68 19.95 6.09
CA THR A 25 5.53 20.95 5.42
C THR A 25 4.91 21.42 4.11
N ALA A 26 5.39 22.55 3.60
CA ALA A 26 4.91 23.05 2.31
C ALA A 26 5.44 22.17 1.18
N HIS A 27 4.54 21.46 0.51
CA HIS A 27 4.89 20.51 -0.55
C HIS A 27 5.08 21.17 -1.92
N THR A 28 6.08 20.71 -2.66
CA THR A 28 6.22 21.06 -4.08
C THR A 28 5.58 19.95 -4.90
N ILE A 29 4.30 20.12 -5.19
CA ILE A 29 3.54 19.16 -5.98
C ILE A 29 4.04 19.18 -7.44
N GLN A 30 4.49 18.02 -7.93
CA GLN A 30 4.77 17.79 -9.34
C GLN A 30 3.68 16.91 -9.95
N TYR A 31 3.33 17.16 -11.21
CA TYR A 31 2.31 16.41 -11.92
C TYR A 31 2.97 15.48 -12.94
N LYS A 32 2.77 14.16 -12.80
CA LYS A 32 3.18 13.15 -13.79
C LYS A 32 2.15 12.96 -14.90
N GLY A 33 0.91 13.39 -14.68
CA GLY A 33 -0.21 13.35 -15.64
C GLY A 33 -1.30 14.37 -15.30
N GLU A 34 -2.51 14.25 -15.89
CA GLU A 34 -3.63 15.17 -15.61
C GLU A 34 -4.13 15.09 -14.15
N ILE A 35 -3.92 13.96 -13.48
CA ILE A 35 -4.43 13.67 -12.12
C ILE A 35 -3.31 13.12 -11.21
N ASP A 36 -2.19 12.67 -11.80
CA ASP A 36 -1.15 11.94 -11.10
C ASP A 36 -0.14 12.89 -10.45
N LEU A 37 -0.02 12.80 -9.12
CA LEU A 37 0.69 13.72 -8.26
C LEU A 37 1.88 12.99 -7.64
N VAL A 38 3.05 13.60 -7.67
CA VAL A 38 4.23 13.13 -6.94
C VAL A 38 4.79 14.28 -6.12
N THR A 39 5.20 13.98 -4.89
CA THR A 39 5.80 14.94 -3.98
C THR A 39 7.28 14.65 -3.78
N GLU A 40 8.01 15.65 -3.27
CA GLU A 40 9.39 15.45 -2.83
C GLU A 40 9.53 14.36 -1.74
N ALA A 41 8.44 14.09 -1.00
CA ALA A 41 8.42 13.06 0.04
C ALA A 41 8.42 11.65 -0.56
N ASP A 42 7.71 11.42 -1.67
CA ASP A 42 7.77 10.16 -2.44
C ASP A 42 9.21 9.85 -2.85
N HIS A 43 9.89 10.81 -3.47
CA HIS A 43 11.27 10.66 -3.93
C HIS A 43 12.25 10.43 -2.78
N ALA A 44 12.07 11.14 -1.65
CA ALA A 44 12.93 10.96 -0.48
C ALA A 44 12.75 9.58 0.17
N SER A 45 11.49 9.13 0.30
CA SER A 45 11.13 7.80 0.80
C SER A 45 11.69 6.69 -0.10
N GLU A 46 11.53 6.82 -1.42
CA GLU A 46 12.04 5.84 -2.38
C GLU A 46 13.57 5.80 -2.37
N ALA A 47 14.24 6.95 -2.41
CA ALA A 47 15.70 7.02 -2.42
C ALA A 47 16.29 6.33 -1.18
N PHE A 48 15.67 6.51 -0.01
CA PHE A 48 16.03 5.81 1.22
C PHE A 48 15.88 4.29 1.06
N LEU A 49 14.72 3.81 0.62
CA LEU A 49 14.43 2.38 0.47
C LEU A 49 15.39 1.71 -0.53
N LEU A 50 15.62 2.35 -1.68
CA LEU A 50 16.53 1.84 -2.70
C LEU A 50 17.97 1.76 -2.19
N ASN A 51 18.44 2.78 -1.45
CA ASN A 51 19.78 2.79 -0.91
C ASN A 51 19.98 1.69 0.14
N GLU A 52 19.05 1.54 1.07
CA GLU A 52 19.11 0.50 2.11
C GLU A 52 19.02 -0.91 1.52
N ILE A 53 18.11 -1.14 0.58
CA ILE A 53 17.95 -2.46 -0.05
C ILE A 53 19.19 -2.81 -0.87
N LYS A 54 19.75 -1.87 -1.65
CA LYS A 54 20.99 -2.12 -2.41
C LYS A 54 22.18 -2.39 -1.50
N THR A 55 22.25 -1.73 -0.34
CA THR A 55 23.35 -1.91 0.61
C THR A 55 23.27 -3.26 1.31
N ASN A 56 22.09 -3.63 1.80
CA ASN A 56 21.91 -4.83 2.64
C ASN A 56 21.59 -6.09 1.83
N PHE A 57 20.96 -5.93 0.66
CA PHE A 57 20.47 -6.99 -0.22
C PHE A 57 20.83 -6.74 -1.71
N PRO A 58 22.13 -6.60 -2.05
CA PRO A 58 22.60 -6.08 -3.34
C PRO A 58 22.21 -6.89 -4.58
N ASN A 59 21.78 -8.14 -4.40
CA ASN A 59 21.49 -9.04 -5.52
C ASN A 59 20.03 -9.02 -5.96
N GLY A 60 19.12 -8.37 -5.22
CA GLY A 60 17.70 -8.40 -5.52
C GLY A 60 17.31 -7.53 -6.73
N HIS A 61 16.37 -8.02 -7.54
CA HIS A 61 15.67 -7.18 -8.51
C HIS A 61 14.68 -6.28 -7.77
N ILE A 62 14.57 -5.01 -8.14
CA ILE A 62 13.64 -4.07 -7.49
C ILE A 62 12.67 -3.50 -8.53
N LEU A 63 11.39 -3.58 -8.23
CA LEU A 63 10.32 -2.87 -8.93
C LEU A 63 9.80 -1.80 -7.98
N ALA A 64 10.12 -0.55 -8.30
CA ALA A 64 9.66 0.61 -7.55
C ALA A 64 8.74 1.46 -8.44
N GLU A 65 7.74 2.08 -7.83
CA GLU A 65 6.75 2.90 -8.55
C GLU A 65 7.38 4.08 -9.30
N GLU A 66 8.32 4.79 -8.67
CA GLU A 66 8.86 6.03 -9.23
C GLU A 66 10.08 5.79 -10.12
N SER A 67 10.99 4.91 -9.68
CA SER A 67 12.23 4.58 -10.40
C SER A 67 12.07 3.43 -11.42
N GLY A 68 10.94 2.74 -11.43
CA GLY A 68 10.69 1.60 -12.31
C GLY A 68 11.49 0.35 -11.93
N SER A 69 12.05 -0.32 -12.93
CA SER A 69 12.78 -1.59 -12.74
C SER A 69 14.28 -1.37 -12.60
N ILE A 70 14.84 -1.88 -11.50
CA ILE A 70 16.28 -1.97 -11.27
C ILE A 70 16.67 -3.45 -11.38
N GLU A 71 17.44 -3.75 -12.43
CA GLU A 71 17.84 -5.12 -12.73
C GLU A 71 18.67 -5.75 -11.61
N GLY A 72 18.31 -6.99 -11.28
CA GLY A 72 18.98 -7.84 -10.31
C GLY A 72 18.57 -9.30 -10.52
N ASN A 73 18.74 -10.13 -9.50
CA ASN A 73 18.26 -11.50 -9.52
C ASN A 73 16.74 -11.55 -9.41
N ASN A 74 16.07 -12.05 -10.45
CA ASN A 74 14.61 -12.22 -10.49
C ASN A 74 14.09 -13.25 -9.47
N GLU A 75 14.95 -14.08 -8.89
CA GLU A 75 14.58 -14.94 -7.76
C GLU A 75 14.34 -14.15 -6.48
N ASP A 76 14.95 -12.96 -6.34
CA ASP A 76 14.86 -12.06 -5.19
C ASP A 76 14.22 -10.74 -5.62
N LEU A 77 12.89 -10.73 -5.71
CA LEU A 77 12.15 -9.61 -6.28
C LEU A 77 11.52 -8.76 -5.18
N TRP A 78 11.84 -7.47 -5.18
CA TRP A 78 11.29 -6.46 -4.29
C TRP A 78 10.23 -5.65 -5.04
N TYR A 79 9.10 -5.44 -4.37
CA TYR A 79 8.05 -4.52 -4.80
C TYR A 79 8.03 -3.38 -3.80
N ILE A 80 8.17 -2.15 -4.29
CA ILE A 80 8.26 -0.96 -3.45
C ILE A 80 7.27 0.07 -3.96
N ASP A 81 6.39 0.47 -3.06
CA ASP A 81 5.57 1.65 -3.19
C ASP A 81 5.93 2.56 -2.00
N PRO A 82 6.69 3.65 -2.28
CA PRO A 82 7.24 4.51 -1.24
C PRO A 82 6.18 5.39 -0.58
N LEU A 83 5.01 5.57 -1.21
CA LEU A 83 3.87 6.34 -0.71
C LEU A 83 2.58 5.95 -1.46
N ASP A 84 1.84 4.99 -0.91
CA ASP A 84 0.50 4.68 -1.42
C ASP A 84 -0.49 5.71 -0.85
N GLY A 85 -1.18 6.41 -1.75
CA GLY A 85 -2.11 7.49 -1.41
C GLY A 85 -1.50 8.88 -1.55
N THR A 86 -0.64 9.12 -2.56
CA THR A 86 0.00 10.44 -2.81
C THR A 86 -1.00 11.59 -2.95
N VAL A 87 -2.19 11.34 -3.54
CA VAL A 87 -3.27 12.33 -3.58
C VAL A 87 -3.74 12.71 -2.16
N ASN A 88 -3.94 11.72 -1.28
CA ASN A 88 -4.32 11.98 0.09
C ASN A 88 -3.23 12.75 0.82
N TYR A 89 -1.97 12.36 0.62
CA TYR A 89 -0.81 13.03 1.21
C TYR A 89 -0.74 14.51 0.80
N ALA A 90 -0.81 14.81 -0.51
CA ALA A 90 -0.78 16.17 -1.04
C ALA A 90 -1.94 17.05 -0.51
N HIS A 91 -3.11 16.44 -0.30
CA HIS A 91 -4.29 17.13 0.24
C HIS A 91 -4.39 17.12 1.77
N HIS A 92 -3.35 16.69 2.48
CA HIS A 92 -3.34 16.60 3.95
C HIS A 92 -4.50 15.74 4.50
N ILE A 93 -4.87 14.68 3.78
CA ILE A 93 -5.78 13.63 4.24
C ILE A 93 -4.91 12.55 4.91
N PRO A 94 -5.17 12.19 6.18
CA PRO A 94 -4.26 11.33 6.95
C PRO A 94 -4.52 9.85 6.67
N ILE A 95 -4.44 9.44 5.40
CA ILE A 95 -4.64 8.07 4.94
C ILE A 95 -3.64 7.82 3.81
N PHE A 96 -2.47 7.30 4.16
CA PHE A 96 -1.42 6.89 3.23
C PHE A 96 -0.46 5.95 3.96
N CYS A 97 0.35 5.21 3.21
CA CYS A 97 1.29 4.26 3.80
C CYS A 97 2.53 4.03 2.94
N VAL A 98 3.54 3.39 3.52
CA VAL A 98 4.63 2.75 2.76
C VAL A 98 4.29 1.28 2.58
N SER A 99 4.45 0.73 1.38
CA SER A 99 4.21 -0.68 1.09
C SER A 99 5.46 -1.34 0.50
N ILE A 100 5.88 -2.44 1.13
CA ILE A 100 7.05 -3.22 0.70
C ILE A 100 6.66 -4.69 0.61
N GLY A 101 6.90 -5.29 -0.55
CA GLY A 101 6.75 -6.70 -0.81
C GLY A 101 8.07 -7.36 -1.19
N PHE A 102 8.29 -8.59 -0.74
CA PHE A 102 9.41 -9.41 -1.19
C PHE A 102 8.91 -10.77 -1.69
N ALA A 103 9.20 -11.08 -2.94
CA ALA A 103 8.94 -12.35 -3.57
C ALA A 103 10.23 -13.15 -3.73
N LEU A 104 10.16 -14.41 -3.32
CA LEU A 104 11.22 -15.40 -3.47
C LEU A 104 10.78 -16.44 -4.52
N ASN A 105 11.55 -16.60 -5.59
CA ASN A 105 11.25 -17.52 -6.71
C ASN A 105 9.83 -17.31 -7.27
N GLY A 106 9.47 -16.04 -7.54
CA GLY A 106 8.17 -15.66 -8.09
C GLY A 106 6.98 -15.83 -7.13
N LYS A 107 7.23 -16.08 -5.84
CA LYS A 107 6.18 -16.21 -4.83
C LYS A 107 6.36 -15.16 -3.75
N MET A 108 5.31 -14.37 -3.50
CA MET A 108 5.28 -13.48 -2.34
C MET A 108 5.61 -14.25 -1.06
N HIS A 109 6.65 -13.78 -0.39
CA HIS A 109 7.25 -14.40 0.78
C HIS A 109 7.08 -13.53 2.02
N LEU A 110 7.36 -12.23 1.91
CA LEU A 110 7.22 -11.25 2.97
C LEU A 110 6.46 -10.02 2.45
N ALA A 111 5.73 -9.35 3.33
CA ALA A 111 5.12 -8.06 3.06
C ALA A 111 5.08 -7.22 4.35
N ALA A 112 5.27 -5.91 4.21
CA ALA A 112 4.94 -4.94 5.25
C ALA A 112 4.28 -3.70 4.64
N VAL A 113 3.26 -3.19 5.32
CA VAL A 113 2.56 -1.95 5.01
C VAL A 113 2.51 -1.13 6.28
N TYR A 114 2.99 0.11 6.23
CA TYR A 114 3.12 0.96 7.41
C TYR A 114 2.39 2.28 7.22
N ASP A 115 1.37 2.53 8.06
CA ASP A 115 0.73 3.84 8.21
C ASP A 115 1.52 4.65 9.26
N PRO A 116 2.25 5.70 8.84
CA PRO A 116 3.13 6.42 9.73
C PRO A 116 2.41 7.42 10.65
N LEU A 117 1.18 7.82 10.30
CA LEU A 117 0.39 8.74 11.12
C LEU A 117 -0.31 8.02 12.26
N ARG A 118 -0.77 6.78 12.03
CA ARG A 118 -1.38 5.94 13.07
C ARG A 118 -0.39 5.06 13.82
N ASP A 119 0.86 4.98 13.35
CA ASP A 119 1.87 4.01 13.84
C ASP A 119 1.31 2.57 13.79
N GLU A 120 0.74 2.23 12.63
CA GLU A 120 0.18 0.90 12.36
C GLU A 120 1.06 0.16 11.36
N MET A 121 1.72 -0.89 11.82
CA MET A 121 2.51 -1.82 11.01
C MET A 121 1.70 -3.08 10.73
N PHE A 122 1.30 -3.26 9.48
CA PHE A 122 0.77 -4.50 8.96
C PHE A 122 1.89 -5.31 8.36
N SER A 123 2.06 -6.56 8.77
CA SER A 123 3.13 -7.41 8.25
C SER A 123 2.69 -8.85 8.08
N ALA A 124 3.27 -9.55 7.12
CA ALA A 124 2.95 -10.94 6.86
C ALA A 124 4.15 -11.71 6.33
N GLU A 125 4.26 -12.96 6.76
CA GLU A 125 5.18 -13.94 6.18
C GLU A 125 4.38 -15.15 5.70
N ARG A 126 4.75 -15.64 4.51
CA ARG A 126 4.10 -16.79 3.88
C ARG A 126 4.07 -17.97 4.86
N ASN A 127 2.87 -18.51 5.08
CA ASN A 127 2.58 -19.62 6.00
C ASN A 127 2.77 -19.33 7.50
N LYS A 128 3.07 -18.09 7.92
CA LYS A 128 3.15 -17.70 9.34
C LYS A 128 1.99 -16.81 9.80
N GLY A 129 1.21 -16.30 8.86
CA GLY A 129 0.05 -15.44 9.12
C GLY A 129 0.36 -13.96 8.90
N ALA A 130 -0.61 -13.13 9.25
CA ALA A 130 -0.52 -11.67 9.18
C ALA A 130 -0.67 -11.06 10.57
N PHE A 131 -0.07 -9.90 10.77
CA PHE A 131 0.03 -9.21 12.05
C PHE A 131 -0.24 -7.72 11.88
N LEU A 132 -0.83 -7.11 12.90
CA LEU A 132 -0.94 -5.66 13.08
C LEU A 132 -0.24 -5.32 14.40
N ASN A 133 0.85 -4.55 14.34
CA ASN A 133 1.67 -4.20 15.49
C ASN A 133 2.05 -5.43 16.34
N GLY A 134 2.47 -6.51 15.65
CA GLY A 134 2.86 -7.79 16.26
C GLY A 134 1.70 -8.67 16.74
N LYS A 135 0.44 -8.19 16.70
CA LYS A 135 -0.74 -8.98 17.06
C LYS A 135 -1.31 -9.67 15.82
N LYS A 136 -1.55 -10.98 15.89
CA LYS A 136 -2.11 -11.74 14.77
C LYS A 136 -3.50 -11.21 14.39
N ILE A 137 -3.73 -11.03 13.10
CA ILE A 137 -5.02 -10.59 12.54
C ILE A 137 -5.68 -11.69 11.71
N GLN A 138 -6.98 -11.54 11.51
CA GLN A 138 -7.80 -12.41 10.67
C GLN A 138 -8.89 -11.59 9.98
N VAL A 139 -9.32 -12.08 8.82
CA VAL A 139 -10.42 -11.47 8.05
C VAL A 139 -11.75 -11.55 8.80
N SER A 140 -12.72 -10.76 8.35
CA SER A 140 -14.04 -10.69 8.97
C SER A 140 -14.79 -12.02 8.83
N GLU A 141 -15.51 -12.43 9.88
CA GLU A 141 -16.39 -13.61 9.83
C GLU A 141 -17.78 -13.30 9.23
N THR A 142 -18.03 -12.06 8.82
CA THR A 142 -19.32 -11.63 8.27
C THR A 142 -19.66 -12.37 6.98
N LYS A 143 -20.69 -13.22 7.03
CA LYS A 143 -21.16 -14.01 5.88
C LYS A 143 -22.29 -13.35 5.09
N GLU A 144 -22.98 -12.39 5.70
CA GLU A 144 -24.14 -11.73 5.11
C GLU A 144 -23.74 -10.40 4.47
N LEU A 145 -23.99 -10.24 3.17
CA LEU A 145 -23.65 -9.02 2.43
C LEU A 145 -24.27 -7.75 3.07
N GLY A 146 -25.52 -7.83 3.53
CA GLY A 146 -26.22 -6.74 4.21
C GLY A 146 -25.59 -6.26 5.53
N LYS A 147 -24.70 -7.07 6.12
CA LYS A 147 -23.97 -6.77 7.36
C LYS A 147 -22.49 -6.46 7.11
N SER A 148 -22.05 -6.49 5.86
CA SER A 148 -20.66 -6.23 5.48
C SER A 148 -20.40 -4.74 5.30
N LEU A 149 -19.16 -4.31 5.60
CA LEU A 149 -18.65 -2.98 5.26
C LEU A 149 -17.56 -3.15 4.21
N LEU A 150 -17.72 -2.51 3.05
CA LEU A 150 -16.79 -2.70 1.93
C LEU A 150 -15.95 -1.45 1.70
N VAL A 151 -14.85 -1.62 0.96
CA VAL A 151 -14.04 -0.51 0.44
C VAL A 151 -13.73 -0.74 -1.03
N THR A 152 -13.50 0.34 -1.76
CA THR A 152 -13.16 0.31 -3.19
C THR A 152 -12.38 1.54 -3.62
N GLY A 153 -11.72 1.42 -4.77
CA GLY A 153 -11.06 2.52 -5.47
C GLY A 153 -11.61 2.72 -6.89
N PHE A 154 -11.17 3.80 -7.53
CA PHE A 154 -11.64 4.21 -8.85
C PHE A 154 -10.42 4.38 -9.75
N PRO A 155 -10.41 3.82 -10.97
CA PRO A 155 -9.25 3.90 -11.84
C PRO A 155 -8.91 5.35 -12.20
N TYR A 156 -7.64 5.64 -12.48
CA TYR A 156 -7.24 7.00 -12.87
C TYR A 156 -7.94 7.50 -14.14
N ASP A 157 -8.31 6.59 -15.04
CA ASP A 157 -9.07 6.88 -16.27
C ASP A 157 -10.59 6.73 -16.13
N THR A 158 -11.13 6.79 -14.90
CA THR A 158 -12.57 6.55 -14.57
C THR A 158 -13.56 7.18 -15.53
N TRP A 159 -13.28 8.38 -16.04
CA TRP A 159 -14.19 9.12 -16.93
C TRP A 159 -14.22 8.61 -18.37
N ASN A 160 -13.21 7.82 -18.77
CA ASN A 160 -12.98 7.39 -20.14
C ASN A 160 -13.04 5.85 -20.32
N THR A 161 -13.20 5.09 -19.24
CA THR A 161 -13.25 3.62 -19.23
C THR A 161 -14.66 3.10 -18.99
N GLU A 162 -15.07 2.03 -19.68
CA GLU A 162 -16.34 1.35 -19.39
C GLU A 162 -16.33 0.62 -18.04
N LEU A 163 -15.14 0.37 -17.49
CA LEU A 163 -14.92 -0.24 -16.17
C LEU A 163 -14.70 0.83 -15.09
N ASP A 164 -15.55 1.86 -15.10
CA ASP A 164 -15.52 3.05 -14.23
C ASP A 164 -15.84 2.80 -12.75
N ASN A 165 -16.18 1.56 -12.39
CA ASN A 165 -16.61 1.14 -11.07
C ASN A 165 -17.94 1.74 -10.53
N PHE A 166 -18.52 2.78 -11.14
CA PHE A 166 -19.70 3.48 -10.62
C PHE A 166 -20.91 2.56 -10.45
N LYS A 167 -21.15 1.69 -11.45
CA LYS A 167 -22.28 0.73 -11.40
C LYS A 167 -22.15 -0.27 -10.24
N TYR A 168 -20.92 -0.69 -9.93
CA TYR A 168 -20.66 -1.62 -8.83
C TYR A 168 -20.75 -0.92 -7.48
N PHE A 169 -20.18 0.29 -7.39
CA PHE A 169 -20.28 1.14 -6.21
C PHE A 169 -21.75 1.38 -5.82
N GLU A 170 -22.59 1.81 -6.77
CA GLU A 170 -24.01 2.04 -6.51
C GLU A 170 -24.72 0.74 -6.07
N ARG A 171 -24.49 -0.35 -6.80
CA ARG A 171 -25.16 -1.63 -6.55
C ARG A 171 -24.78 -2.22 -5.19
N LEU A 172 -23.51 -2.15 -4.82
CA LEU A 172 -23.03 -2.66 -3.53
C LEU A 172 -23.37 -1.72 -2.40
N GLY A 173 -23.30 -0.40 -2.60
CA GLY A 173 -23.73 0.60 -1.62
C GLY A 173 -25.18 0.44 -1.18
N LYS A 174 -26.08 -0.01 -2.07
CA LYS A 174 -27.48 -0.33 -1.73
C LYS A 174 -27.69 -1.68 -1.04
N LYS A 175 -26.66 -2.52 -0.94
CA LYS A 175 -26.76 -3.92 -0.46
C LYS A 175 -25.91 -4.24 0.77
N THR A 176 -25.09 -3.29 1.23
CA THR A 176 -24.16 -3.46 2.35
C THR A 176 -24.41 -2.38 3.41
N GLN A 177 -23.64 -2.37 4.50
CA GLN A 177 -23.68 -1.28 5.49
C GLN A 177 -23.03 0.02 4.99
N GLY A 178 -22.46 -0.02 3.79
CA GLY A 178 -21.79 1.09 3.15
C GLY A 178 -20.58 0.63 2.36
N VAL A 179 -20.10 1.56 1.54
CA VAL A 179 -18.84 1.42 0.80
C VAL A 179 -17.97 2.61 1.17
N ARG A 180 -16.72 2.36 1.52
CA ARG A 180 -15.69 3.37 1.75
C ARG A 180 -14.86 3.56 0.48
N ARG A 181 -14.25 4.74 0.34
CA ARG A 181 -13.20 5.05 -0.63
C ARG A 181 -12.14 5.80 0.14
N LEU A 182 -11.10 5.09 0.59
CA LEU A 182 -10.09 5.68 1.46
C LEU A 182 -8.95 6.32 0.66
N GLY A 183 -8.63 5.79 -0.53
CA GLY A 183 -7.63 6.38 -1.43
C GLY A 183 -6.21 5.88 -1.21
N SER A 184 -6.05 4.71 -0.60
CA SER A 184 -4.79 3.98 -0.46
C SER A 184 -5.10 2.49 -0.59
N ALA A 185 -4.68 1.87 -1.69
CA ALA A 185 -5.05 0.51 -2.03
C ALA A 185 -4.39 -0.53 -1.10
N ALA A 186 -3.16 -0.25 -0.65
CA ALA A 186 -2.44 -1.08 0.29
C ALA A 186 -3.10 -1.06 1.68
N LEU A 187 -3.55 0.12 2.16
CA LEU A 187 -4.31 0.20 3.42
C LEU A 187 -5.68 -0.45 3.30
N ASP A 188 -6.37 -0.29 2.17
CA ASP A 188 -7.66 -0.93 1.92
C ASP A 188 -7.54 -2.47 2.04
N GLY A 189 -6.49 -3.05 1.44
CA GLY A 189 -6.17 -4.48 1.59
C GLY A 189 -5.83 -4.88 3.02
N CYS A 190 -5.03 -4.07 3.73
CA CYS A 190 -4.64 -4.30 5.12
C CYS A 190 -5.83 -4.27 6.08
N TYR A 191 -6.78 -3.35 5.86
CA TYR A 191 -8.00 -3.24 6.65
C TYR A 191 -8.97 -4.41 6.39
N VAL A 192 -8.94 -5.02 5.20
CA VAL A 192 -9.64 -6.30 4.98
C VAL A 192 -8.95 -7.45 5.70
N ALA A 193 -7.61 -7.50 5.67
CA ALA A 193 -6.85 -8.51 6.40
C ALA A 193 -7.06 -8.41 7.92
N ALA A 194 -7.22 -7.20 8.43
CA ALA A 194 -7.63 -6.90 9.79
C ALA A 194 -9.15 -6.72 9.87
N GLY A 195 -9.90 -7.82 9.71
CA GLY A 195 -11.35 -7.87 9.51
C GLY A 195 -12.25 -7.20 10.57
N ALA A 196 -11.67 -6.57 11.58
CA ALA A 196 -12.32 -5.60 12.44
C ALA A 196 -12.66 -4.28 11.70
N PHE A 197 -11.90 -3.92 10.66
CA PHE A 197 -12.13 -2.68 9.91
C PHE A 197 -13.09 -2.87 8.74
N LEU A 198 -12.80 -3.82 7.84
CA LEU A 198 -13.54 -4.01 6.59
C LEU A 198 -13.78 -5.50 6.27
N SER A 199 -14.82 -5.77 5.49
CA SER A 199 -15.23 -7.12 5.10
C SER A 199 -14.70 -7.55 3.72
N ALA A 200 -14.61 -6.62 2.76
CA ALA A 200 -14.02 -6.91 1.45
C ALA A 200 -13.57 -5.64 0.73
N PHE A 201 -12.67 -5.81 -0.23
CA PHE A 201 -12.13 -4.79 -1.11
C PHE A 201 -12.27 -5.23 -2.57
N TRP A 202 -12.56 -4.29 -3.46
CA TRP A 202 -12.40 -4.48 -4.90
C TRP A 202 -11.96 -3.18 -5.57
N GLU A 203 -11.21 -3.28 -6.65
CA GLU A 203 -10.82 -2.16 -7.50
C GLU A 203 -10.56 -2.66 -8.92
N PHE A 204 -10.72 -1.78 -9.90
CA PHE A 204 -10.43 -2.07 -11.31
C PHE A 204 -9.30 -1.16 -11.75
N LYS A 205 -8.25 -1.77 -12.35
CA LYS A 205 -7.06 -1.08 -12.89
C LYS A 205 -6.42 -0.09 -11.90
N LEU A 206 -5.38 -0.57 -11.20
CA LEU A 206 -4.40 0.28 -10.51
C LEU A 206 -3.50 0.95 -11.55
#